data_AF-A0A6A6L6Z2-F1
#
_entry.id   AF-A0A6A6L6Z2-F1
#
_cell.length_a   1.000
_cell.length_b   1.000
_cell.length_c   1.000
_cell.angle_alpha   90.00
_cell.angle_beta   90.00
_cell.angle_gamma   90.00
#
_symmetry.space_group_name_H-M   'P 1'
#
loop_
_entity.id
_entity.type
_entity.pdbx_description
1 polymer ?
#
loop_
_entity_poly.entity_id
_entity_poly.type
_entity_poly.pdbx_seq_one_letter_code
_entity_poly.pdbx_strand_id
1 'polypeptide(L)'
;MFGEETAILAGDALLSFSFEHVAAATKNVSPDRVVRAIAELGSAVGAAGLVAGQIVDIESEGKQVTLEDLEYIHIKKTSKLLEAAVFAGRYLEGQMMKAQKELENMRGW
;
A
#
# COMPACT_ATOMS: atom_id res chain seq x y z
N MET A 1 4.80 8.29 26.87
CA MET A 1 4.64 8.22 25.40
C MET A 1 6.02 8.28 24.78
N PHE A 2 6.28 7.50 23.74
CA PHE A 2 7.51 7.60 22.95
C PHE A 2 7.47 8.90 22.12
N GLY A 3 8.61 9.57 21.90
CA GLY A 3 8.67 10.85 21.17
C GLY A 3 8.51 10.70 19.66
N GLU A 4 8.36 11.82 18.96
CA GLU A 4 8.21 11.88 17.49
C GLU A 4 9.35 11.17 16.75
N GLU A 5 10.60 11.41 17.16
CA GLU A 5 11.77 10.75 16.58
C GLU A 5 11.67 9.22 16.65
N THR A 6 11.18 8.69 17.78
CA THR A 6 10.98 7.25 17.94
C THR A 6 9.84 6.75 17.07
N ALA A 7 8.77 7.53 16.89
CA ALA A 7 7.64 7.17 16.04
C ALA A 7 8.06 7.10 14.55
N ILE A 8 8.90 8.03 14.08
CA ILE A 8 9.44 8.02 12.71
C ILE A 8 10.27 6.75 12.49
N LEU A 9 11.23 6.48 13.37
CA LEU A 9 12.09 5.28 13.24
C LEU A 9 11.29 3.97 13.35
N ALA A 10 10.24 3.94 14.18
CA ALA A 10 9.33 2.80 14.23
C ALA A 10 8.58 2.60 12.90
N GLY A 11 8.15 3.69 12.25
CA GLY A 11 7.56 3.65 10.92
C GLY A 11 8.49 3.05 9.87
N ASP A 12 9.73 3.53 9.80
CA ASP A 12 10.74 3.03 8.86
C ASP A 12 11.04 1.54 9.07
N ALA A 13 11.16 1.12 10.34
CA ALA A 13 11.40 -0.26 10.70
C ALA A 13 10.22 -1.17 10.35
N LEU A 14 8.99 -0.77 10.68
CA LEU A 14 7.77 -1.55 10.41
C LEU A 14 7.48 -1.67 8.91
N LEU A 15 7.69 -0.59 8.16
CA LEU A 15 7.52 -0.62 6.70
C LEU A 15 8.54 -1.58 6.07
N SER A 16 9.81 -1.47 6.44
CA SER A 16 10.86 -2.37 5.96
C SER A 16 10.59 -3.82 6.33
N PHE A 17 10.18 -4.05 7.58
CA PHE A 17 9.81 -5.36 8.09
C PHE A 17 8.62 -5.98 7.33
N SER A 18 7.67 -5.19 6.84
CA SER A 18 6.54 -5.73 6.07
C SER A 18 6.99 -6.48 4.80
N PHE A 19 7.97 -5.94 4.07
CA PHE A 19 8.54 -6.59 2.89
C PHE A 19 9.34 -7.84 3.25
N GLU A 20 10.18 -7.74 4.29
CA GLU A 20 10.94 -8.88 4.81
C GLU A 20 9.99 -10.01 5.23
N HIS A 21 8.92 -9.67 5.96
CA HIS A 21 7.95 -10.63 6.45
C HIS A 21 7.27 -11.38 5.31
N VAL A 22 6.81 -10.68 4.27
CA VAL A 22 6.22 -11.34 3.08
C VAL A 22 7.23 -12.28 2.43
N ALA A 23 8.48 -11.86 2.26
CA ALA A 23 9.53 -12.68 1.63
C ALA A 23 9.90 -13.92 2.49
N ALA A 24 10.07 -13.73 3.80
CA ALA A 24 10.60 -14.75 4.70
C ALA A 24 9.53 -15.70 5.22
N ALA A 25 8.33 -15.21 5.53
CA ALA A 25 7.25 -15.99 6.14
C ALA A 25 6.43 -16.79 5.12
N THR A 26 6.38 -16.35 3.86
CA THR A 26 5.63 -17.09 2.83
C THR A 26 6.36 -18.38 2.46
N LYS A 27 5.70 -19.53 2.70
CA LYS A 27 6.21 -20.88 2.39
C LYS A 27 5.33 -21.57 1.35
N ASN A 28 5.89 -22.54 0.64
CA ASN A 28 5.16 -23.37 -0.34
C ASN A 28 4.48 -22.57 -1.48
N VAL A 29 5.00 -21.39 -1.79
CA VAL A 29 4.56 -20.54 -2.91
C VAL A 29 5.77 -20.29 -3.80
N SER A 30 5.56 -20.22 -5.11
CA SER A 30 6.66 -19.99 -6.06
C SER A 30 7.26 -18.58 -5.90
N PRO A 31 8.58 -18.41 -6.07
CA PRO A 31 9.25 -17.12 -5.87
C PRO A 31 8.67 -15.99 -6.74
N ASP A 32 8.23 -16.28 -7.96
CA ASP A 32 7.62 -15.29 -8.86
C ASP A 32 6.34 -14.66 -8.27
N ARG A 33 5.53 -15.44 -7.54
CA ARG A 33 4.32 -14.97 -6.88
C ARG A 33 4.63 -14.11 -5.68
N VAL A 34 5.63 -14.49 -4.90
CA VAL A 34 6.09 -13.71 -3.74
C VAL A 34 6.65 -12.36 -4.19
N VAL A 35 7.50 -12.35 -5.22
CA VAL A 35 8.05 -11.10 -5.79
C VAL A 35 6.94 -10.19 -6.30
N ARG A 36 5.89 -10.74 -6.91
CA ARG A 36 4.74 -9.95 -7.38
C ARG A 36 3.91 -9.36 -6.24
N ALA A 37 3.69 -10.10 -5.16
CA ALA A 37 3.04 -9.57 -3.96
C ALA A 37 3.87 -8.44 -3.32
N ILE A 38 5.19 -8.61 -3.23
CA ILE A 38 6.13 -7.58 -2.76
C ILE A 38 6.09 -6.33 -3.65
N ALA A 39 6.05 -6.50 -4.97
CA ALA A 39 5.96 -5.40 -5.91
C ALA A 39 4.64 -4.62 -5.79
N GLU A 40 3.51 -5.30 -5.56
CA GLU A 40 2.23 -4.62 -5.31
C GLU A 40 2.26 -3.84 -4.01
N LEU A 41 2.78 -4.43 -2.92
CA LEU A 41 2.95 -3.74 -1.64
C LEU A 41 3.82 -2.49 -1.80
N GLY A 42 4.93 -2.59 -2.54
CA GLY A 42 5.82 -1.46 -2.83
C GLY A 42 5.16 -0.36 -3.65
N SER A 43 4.36 -0.75 -4.65
CA SER A 43 3.56 0.20 -5.45
C SER A 43 2.52 0.94 -4.60
N ALA A 44 1.92 0.24 -3.63
CA ALA A 44 0.91 0.81 -2.76
C ALA A 44 1.47 1.80 -1.74
N VAL A 45 2.62 1.50 -1.12
CA VAL A 45 3.25 2.39 -0.14
C VAL A 45 4.18 3.44 -0.77
N GLY A 46 4.49 3.31 -2.06
CA GLY A 46 5.41 4.19 -2.77
C GLY A 46 4.85 5.56 -3.14
N ALA A 47 5.66 6.32 -3.89
CA ALA A 47 5.40 7.73 -4.23
C ALA A 47 4.00 7.99 -4.84
N ALA A 48 3.54 7.14 -5.76
CA ALA A 48 2.26 7.29 -6.45
C ALA A 48 1.04 6.73 -5.67
N GLY A 49 1.30 6.06 -4.55
CA GLY A 49 0.32 5.47 -3.64
C GLY A 49 0.19 6.28 -2.35
N LEU A 50 0.48 5.65 -1.22
CA LEU A 50 0.34 6.19 0.12
C LEU A 50 0.95 7.58 0.29
N VAL A 51 2.18 7.76 -0.20
CA VAL A 51 2.92 9.02 -0.05
C VAL A 51 2.19 10.18 -0.73
N ALA A 52 1.62 9.97 -1.92
CA ALA A 52 0.86 11.02 -2.60
C ALA A 52 -0.36 11.48 -1.76
N GLY A 53 -1.05 10.54 -1.10
CA GLY A 53 -2.14 10.87 -0.19
C GLY A 53 -1.68 11.57 1.07
N GLN A 54 -0.52 11.19 1.62
CA GLN A 54 0.07 11.83 2.80
C GLN A 54 0.52 13.27 2.54
N ILE A 55 1.08 13.57 1.35
CA ILE A 55 1.46 14.94 1.00
C ILE A 55 0.23 15.85 0.98
N VAL A 56 -0.84 15.44 0.30
CA VAL A 56 -2.06 16.25 0.22
C VAL A 56 -2.73 16.38 1.59
N ASP A 57 -2.67 15.35 2.42
CA ASP A 57 -3.17 15.38 3.81
C ASP A 57 -2.42 16.41 4.67
N ILE A 58 -1.08 16.41 4.62
CA ILE A 58 -0.24 17.41 5.31
C ILE A 58 -0.53 18.82 4.79
N GLU A 59 -0.65 18.98 3.47
CA GLU A 59 -0.98 20.28 2.87
C GLU A 59 -2.39 20.76 3.23
N SER A 60 -3.28 19.86 3.65
CA SER A 60 -4.67 20.14 4.03
C SER A 60 -4.85 20.51 5.50
N GLU A 61 -3.84 20.26 6.36
CA GLU A 61 -3.93 20.54 7.78
C GLU A 61 -4.22 22.02 8.07
N GLY A 62 -5.22 22.29 8.92
CA GLY A 62 -5.63 23.64 9.29
C GLY A 62 -6.37 24.43 8.21
N LYS A 63 -6.74 23.79 7.08
CA LYS A 63 -7.47 24.42 5.97
C LYS A 63 -8.87 23.84 5.82
N GLN A 64 -9.76 24.57 5.15
CA GLN A 64 -10.96 23.95 4.58
C GLN A 64 -10.59 23.24 3.29
N VAL A 65 -11.06 22.00 3.17
CA VAL A 65 -10.83 21.13 2.02
C VAL A 65 -12.13 20.81 1.31
N THR A 66 -12.04 20.57 0.02
CA THR A 66 -13.19 20.13 -0.78
C THR A 66 -13.48 18.65 -0.55
N LEU A 67 -14.64 18.17 -1.00
CA LEU A 67 -14.94 16.74 -0.96
C LEU A 67 -13.95 15.97 -1.84
N GLU A 68 -13.59 16.55 -2.98
CA GLU A 68 -12.65 15.99 -3.95
C GLU A 68 -11.25 15.79 -3.34
N ASP A 69 -10.78 16.75 -2.52
CA ASP A 69 -9.51 16.62 -1.79
C ASP A 69 -9.56 15.48 -0.78
N LEU A 70 -10.66 15.37 -0.01
CA LEU A 70 -10.86 14.30 0.97
C LEU A 70 -10.92 12.92 0.30
N GLU A 71 -11.65 12.81 -0.82
CA GLU A 71 -11.71 11.58 -1.61
C GLU A 71 -10.32 11.20 -2.13
N TYR A 72 -9.56 12.15 -2.66
CA TYR A 72 -8.20 11.90 -3.10
C TYR A 72 -7.30 11.36 -1.98
N ILE A 73 -7.34 11.98 -0.79
CA ILE A 73 -6.59 11.52 0.38
C ILE A 73 -6.97 10.08 0.74
N HIS A 74 -8.28 9.78 0.82
CA HIS A 74 -8.75 8.44 1.18
C HIS A 74 -8.41 7.37 0.15
N ILE A 75 -8.54 7.69 -1.14
CA ILE A 75 -8.18 6.80 -2.25
C ILE A 75 -6.68 6.46 -2.17
N LYS A 76 -5.83 7.47 -1.95
CA LYS A 76 -4.38 7.30 -1.95
C LYS A 76 -3.81 6.72 -0.66
N LYS A 77 -4.47 6.90 0.49
CA LYS A 77 -4.05 6.31 1.78
C LYS A 77 -4.72 4.96 2.03
N THR A 78 -6.02 4.99 2.36
CA THR A 78 -6.73 3.80 2.88
C THR A 78 -7.06 2.81 1.78
N SER A 79 -7.66 3.26 0.67
CA SER A 79 -8.08 2.36 -0.40
C SER A 79 -6.88 1.67 -1.04
N LYS A 80 -5.77 2.39 -1.25
CA LYS A 80 -4.56 1.83 -1.83
C LYS A 80 -3.96 0.68 -1.01
N LEU A 81 -3.95 0.80 0.32
CA LEU A 81 -3.46 -0.25 1.21
C LEU A 81 -4.41 -1.46 1.24
N LEU A 82 -5.73 -1.21 1.21
CA LEU A 82 -6.74 -2.28 1.15
C LEU A 82 -6.65 -3.07 -0.17
N GLU A 83 -6.49 -2.38 -1.30
CA GLU A 83 -6.21 -3.01 -2.59
C GLU A 83 -4.99 -3.93 -2.49
N ALA A 84 -3.87 -3.40 -1.99
CA ALA A 84 -2.63 -4.16 -1.89
C ALA A 84 -2.79 -5.43 -1.05
N ALA A 85 -3.50 -5.35 0.08
CA ALA A 85 -3.77 -6.50 0.94
C ALA A 85 -4.58 -7.59 0.21
N VAL A 86 -5.64 -7.20 -0.50
CA VAL A 86 -6.49 -8.14 -1.25
C VAL A 86 -5.72 -8.78 -2.40
N PHE A 87 -5.01 -7.98 -3.20
CA PHE A 87 -4.31 -8.50 -4.38
C PHE A 87 -3.04 -9.28 -4.05
N ALA A 88 -2.33 -8.92 -2.97
CA ALA A 88 -1.22 -9.72 -2.46
C ALA A 88 -1.65 -11.17 -2.17
N GLY A 89 -2.76 -11.38 -1.47
CA GLY A 89 -3.28 -12.73 -1.22
C GLY A 89 -3.58 -13.50 -2.51
N ARG A 90 -4.17 -12.84 -3.50
CA ARG A 90 -4.51 -13.46 -4.80
C ARG A 90 -3.29 -13.82 -5.63
N TYR A 91 -2.23 -13.01 -5.57
CA TYR A 91 -0.97 -13.34 -6.22
C TYR A 91 -0.35 -14.60 -5.62
N LEU A 92 -0.39 -14.75 -4.29
CA LEU A 92 0.13 -15.94 -3.60
C LEU A 92 -0.65 -17.22 -3.95
N GLU A 93 -1.98 -17.14 -4.09
CA GLU A 93 -2.82 -18.26 -4.55
C GLU A 93 -2.61 -18.65 -6.02
N GLY A 94 -1.92 -17.82 -6.80
CA GLY A 94 -1.68 -18.08 -8.23
C GLY A 94 -2.76 -17.54 -9.16
N GLN A 95 -3.63 -16.65 -8.68
CA GLN A 95 -4.66 -16.01 -9.48
C GLN A 95 -4.14 -14.75 -10.21
N MET A 96 -2.88 -14.75 -10.67
CA MET A 96 -2.18 -13.54 -11.17
C MET A 96 -2.92 -12.77 -12.26
N MET A 97 -3.28 -13.43 -13.36
CA MET A 97 -3.93 -12.77 -14.51
C MET A 97 -5.30 -12.19 -14.13
N LYS A 98 -6.05 -12.91 -13.29
CA LYS A 98 -7.37 -12.49 -12.82
C LYS A 98 -7.26 -11.32 -11.84
N ALA A 99 -6.31 -11.42 -10.91
CA ALA A 99 -5.95 -10.34 -9.99
C ALA A 99 -5.59 -9.05 -10.75
N GLN A 100 -4.68 -9.14 -11.71
CA GLN A 100 -4.24 -7.96 -12.45
C GLN A 100 -5.38 -7.31 -13.25
N LYS A 101 -6.19 -8.11 -13.96
CA LYS A 101 -7.35 -7.59 -14.72
C LYS A 101 -8.38 -6.91 -13.81
N GLU A 102 -8.67 -7.50 -12.65
CA GLU A 102 -9.61 -6.91 -11.71
C GLU A 102 -9.05 -5.62 -11.07
N LEU A 103 -7.74 -5.57 -10.82
CA LEU A 103 -7.08 -4.37 -10.32
C LEU A 103 -7.09 -3.24 -11.35
N GLU A 104 -6.80 -3.54 -12.61
CA GLU A 104 -6.89 -2.58 -13.72
C GLU A 104 -8.31 -2.06 -13.87
N ASN A 105 -9.30 -2.95 -13.81
CA ASN A 105 -10.70 -2.55 -13.80
C ASN A 105 -10.98 -1.63 -12.62
N MET A 106 -10.60 -1.98 -11.38
CA MET A 106 -10.81 -1.16 -10.17
C MET A 106 -10.15 0.22 -10.22
N ARG A 107 -9.00 0.34 -10.89
CA ARG A 107 -8.26 1.61 -11.01
C ARG A 107 -8.73 2.49 -12.16
N GLY A 108 -9.58 1.99 -13.05
CA GLY A 108 -10.13 2.71 -14.20
C GLY A 108 -11.49 3.38 -13.97
N TRP A 109 -11.87 3.60 -12.71
CA TRP A 109 -13.11 4.26 -12.28
C TRP A 109 -12.82 5.73 -12.09
#